data_AF-A0A8I1RHQ0-F1
#
_entry.id   AF-A0A8I1RHQ0-F1
#
_cell.length_a   1.000
_cell.length_b   1.000
_cell.length_c   1.000
_cell.angle_alpha   90.00
_cell.angle_beta   90.00
_cell.angle_gamma   90.00
#
_symmetry.space_group_name_H-M   'P 1'
#
loop_
_entity.id
_entity.type
_entity.pdbx_description
1 polymer ?
#
loop_
_entity_poly.entity_id
_entity_poly.type
_entity_poly.pdbx_seq_one_letter_code
_entity_poly.pdbx_strand_id
1 'polypeptide(L)'
;MPLATDTLADRVAASRRQEPNKRPPLDCRALLQGTCLVLIEAAGFAASSILLVLGAPLFLFLFLAGWDLALLFAQLGNLADHYRDAEPLQRLAFGRDLKAGFLIAAGALVLIRLPGFLRRLGRKLDEKGDRDD
;
A
#
# COMPACT_ATOMS: atom_id res chain seq x y z
N MET A 1 2.77 -32.96 63.47
CA MET A 1 2.41 -32.19 62.26
C MET A 1 3.69 -31.72 61.57
N PRO A 2 4.18 -32.40 60.53
CA PRO A 2 5.31 -31.94 59.75
C PRO A 2 4.86 -31.16 58.51
N LEU A 3 5.56 -30.06 58.25
CA LEU A 3 5.31 -29.04 57.23
C LEU A 3 5.41 -29.59 55.80
N ALA A 4 4.37 -29.31 55.00
CA ALA A 4 4.29 -29.52 53.56
C ALA A 4 5.29 -28.64 52.79
N THR A 5 6.57 -29.03 52.81
CA THR A 5 7.67 -28.31 52.15
C THR A 5 7.96 -28.88 50.75
N ASP A 6 7.34 -30.00 50.37
CA ASP A 6 7.64 -30.74 49.14
C ASP A 6 7.00 -30.15 47.87
N THR A 7 6.09 -29.18 47.99
CA THR A 7 5.28 -28.71 46.84
C THR A 7 5.93 -27.59 46.03
N LEU A 8 6.87 -26.83 46.60
CA LEU A 8 7.50 -25.70 45.89
C LEU A 8 8.67 -26.14 45.00
N ALA A 9 9.46 -27.13 45.44
CA ALA A 9 10.57 -27.66 44.67
C ALA A 9 10.08 -28.36 43.37
N ASP A 10 8.95 -29.06 43.45
CA ASP A 10 8.37 -29.78 42.32
C ASP A 10 7.80 -28.83 41.24
N ARG A 11 7.22 -27.69 41.64
CA ARG A 11 6.78 -26.65 40.69
C ARG A 11 7.95 -26.00 39.95
N VAL A 12 9.08 -25.78 40.62
CA VAL A 12 10.28 -25.20 39.97
C VAL A 12 10.94 -26.20 39.03
N ALA A 13 10.89 -27.50 39.35
CA ALA A 13 11.34 -28.56 38.46
C ALA A 13 10.44 -28.72 37.22
N ALA A 14 9.12 -28.57 37.39
CA ALA A 14 8.15 -28.60 36.29
C ALA A 14 8.29 -27.39 35.35
N SER A 15 8.56 -26.19 35.87
CA SER A 15 8.84 -25.00 35.03
C SER A 15 10.16 -25.09 34.26
N ARG A 16 11.12 -25.91 34.72
CA ARG A 16 12.43 -26.08 34.04
C ARG A 16 12.41 -27.14 32.93
N ARG A 17 11.31 -27.90 32.78
CA ARG A 17 11.03 -28.80 31.64
C ARG A 17 10.29 -28.10 30.50
N GLN A 18 10.29 -26.76 30.47
CA GLN A 18 9.84 -26.06 29.28
C GLN A 18 10.94 -26.17 28.23
N GLU A 19 10.70 -27.09 27.31
CA GLU A 19 11.53 -27.50 26.19
C GLU A 19 12.03 -26.32 25.32
N PRO A 20 13.11 -26.55 24.56
CA PRO A 20 13.89 -25.49 23.95
C PRO A 20 13.05 -24.67 22.98
N ASN A 21 13.30 -23.37 22.97
CA ASN A 21 12.86 -22.41 21.97
C ASN A 21 13.26 -22.90 20.56
N LYS A 22 12.47 -23.81 19.99
CA LYS A 22 12.51 -24.17 18.58
C LYS A 22 11.86 -23.01 17.85
N ARG A 23 12.67 -22.02 17.52
CA ARG A 23 12.33 -21.05 16.48
C ARG A 23 11.89 -21.88 15.26
N PRO A 24 10.65 -21.75 14.77
CA PRO A 24 10.21 -22.52 13.63
C PRO A 24 11.15 -22.25 12.45
N PRO A 25 11.48 -23.26 11.63
CA PRO A 25 12.31 -23.05 10.46
C PRO A 25 11.61 -22.01 9.57
N LEU A 26 12.35 -20.96 9.21
CA LEU A 26 11.86 -19.92 8.31
C LEU A 26 11.51 -20.59 6.97
N ASP A 27 10.23 -20.82 6.76
CA ASP A 27 9.75 -21.48 5.55
C ASP A 27 9.81 -20.48 4.39
N CYS A 28 10.95 -20.49 3.69
CA CYS A 28 11.24 -19.60 2.56
C CYS A 28 10.12 -19.60 1.52
N ARG A 29 9.37 -20.70 1.38
CA ARG A 29 8.25 -20.81 0.44
C ARG A 29 7.03 -20.03 0.93
N ALA A 30 6.74 -20.07 2.23
CA ALA A 30 5.70 -19.26 2.87
C ALA A 30 6.07 -17.77 2.82
N LEU A 31 7.35 -17.43 3.05
CA LEU A 31 7.88 -16.08 2.87
C LEU A 31 7.76 -15.60 1.43
N LEU A 32 8.15 -16.41 0.43
CA LEU A 32 8.06 -16.04 -0.98
C LEU A 32 6.60 -15.88 -1.44
N GLN A 33 5.71 -16.77 -0.98
CA GLN A 33 4.29 -16.72 -1.34
C GLN A 33 3.58 -15.54 -0.66
N GLY A 34 3.94 -15.25 0.60
CA GLY A 34 3.53 -14.03 1.29
C GLY A 34 4.02 -12.78 0.56
N THR A 35 5.30 -12.76 0.15
CA THR A 35 5.91 -11.62 -0.56
C THR A 35 5.29 -11.40 -1.94
N CYS A 36 4.99 -12.46 -2.69
CA CYS A 36 4.37 -12.35 -4.01
C CYS A 36 2.91 -11.84 -3.92
N LEU A 37 2.14 -12.32 -2.93
CA LEU A 37 0.79 -11.84 -2.69
C LEU A 37 0.78 -10.37 -2.24
N VAL A 38 1.72 -9.98 -1.37
CA VAL A 38 1.97 -8.57 -1.01
C VAL A 38 2.27 -7.75 -2.26
N LEU A 39 3.14 -8.23 -3.14
CA LEU A 39 3.53 -7.50 -4.35
C LEU A 39 2.36 -7.29 -5.30
N ILE A 40 1.52 -8.31 -5.53
CA ILE A 40 0.36 -8.21 -6.44
C ILE A 40 -0.69 -7.28 -5.87
N GLU A 41 -0.99 -7.38 -4.57
CA GLU A 41 -2.01 -6.55 -3.94
C GLU A 41 -1.51 -5.10 -3.78
N ALA A 42 -0.22 -4.90 -3.53
CA ALA A 42 0.42 -3.58 -3.58
C ALA A 42 0.42 -3.01 -5.01
N ALA A 43 0.67 -3.84 -6.02
CA ALA A 43 0.63 -3.42 -7.42
C ALA A 43 -0.78 -3.03 -7.85
N GLY A 44 -1.81 -3.80 -7.47
CA GLY A 44 -3.21 -3.45 -7.73
C GLY A 44 -3.63 -2.16 -7.01
N PHE A 45 -3.16 -1.98 -5.78
CA PHE A 45 -3.38 -0.76 -5.03
C PHE A 45 -2.67 0.47 -5.66
N ALA A 46 -1.41 0.32 -6.07
CA ALA A 46 -0.65 1.35 -6.76
C ALA A 46 -1.26 1.68 -8.13
N ALA A 47 -1.59 0.66 -8.93
CA ALA A 47 -2.23 0.83 -10.24
C ALA A 47 -3.56 1.55 -10.11
N SER A 48 -4.41 1.17 -9.14
CA SER A 48 -5.67 1.87 -8.89
C SER A 48 -5.44 3.31 -8.44
N SER A 49 -4.41 3.56 -7.63
CA SER A 49 -4.09 4.91 -7.16
C SER A 49 -3.59 5.80 -8.29
N ILE A 50 -2.69 5.28 -9.14
CA ILE A 50 -2.20 5.96 -10.34
C ILE A 50 -3.36 6.23 -11.28
N LEU A 51 -4.22 5.24 -11.52
CA LEU A 51 -5.39 5.39 -12.38
C LEU A 51 -6.37 6.44 -11.84
N LEU A 52 -6.51 6.56 -10.53
CA LEU A 52 -7.36 7.58 -9.92
C LEU A 52 -6.71 8.97 -10.02
N VAL A 53 -5.40 9.07 -9.78
CA VAL A 53 -4.67 10.36 -9.86
C VAL A 53 -4.58 10.87 -11.30
N LEU A 54 -4.41 9.99 -12.29
CA LEU A 54 -4.46 10.39 -13.71
C LEU A 54 -5.89 10.51 -14.25
N GLY A 55 -6.79 9.63 -13.84
CA GLY A 55 -8.15 9.55 -14.35
C GLY A 55 -9.08 10.61 -13.76
N ALA A 56 -8.91 11.00 -12.49
CA ALA A 56 -9.71 12.04 -11.86
C ALA A 56 -9.61 13.41 -12.55
N PRO A 57 -8.42 13.94 -12.90
CA PRO A 57 -8.36 15.19 -13.63
C PRO A 57 -8.99 15.07 -15.02
N LEU A 58 -8.77 13.96 -15.74
CA LEU A 58 -9.44 13.73 -17.03
C LEU A 58 -10.97 13.69 -16.90
N PHE A 59 -11.47 13.00 -15.88
CA PHE A 59 -12.89 12.92 -15.56
C PHE A 59 -13.46 14.29 -15.19
N LEU A 60 -12.74 15.08 -14.39
CA LEU A 60 -13.13 16.44 -14.02
C LEU A 60 -13.26 17.34 -15.24
N PHE A 61 -12.27 17.34 -16.13
CA PHE A 61 -12.34 18.11 -17.37
C PHE A 61 -13.51 17.69 -18.26
N LEU A 62 -13.75 16.38 -18.37
CA LEU A 62 -14.84 15.87 -19.18
C LEU A 62 -16.22 16.17 -18.55
N PHE A 63 -16.31 16.17 -17.22
CA PHE A 63 -17.48 16.61 -16.47
C PHE A 63 -17.77 18.11 -16.68
N LEU A 64 -16.74 18.97 -16.60
CA LEU A 64 -16.86 20.41 -16.90
C LEU A 64 -17.25 20.67 -18.35
N ALA A 65 -16.79 19.82 -19.28
CA ALA A 65 -17.16 19.86 -20.69
C ALA A 65 -18.57 19.30 -20.96
N GLY A 66 -19.33 18.91 -19.93
CA GLY A 66 -20.69 18.39 -20.10
C GLY A 66 -20.76 17.02 -20.77
N TRP A 67 -19.73 16.18 -20.62
CA TRP A 67 -19.51 14.93 -21.34
C TRP A 67 -19.24 15.08 -22.85
N ASP A 68 -18.98 16.31 -23.33
CA ASP A 68 -18.60 16.57 -24.72
C ASP A 68 -17.09 16.37 -24.93
N LEU A 69 -16.73 15.32 -25.68
CA LEU A 69 -15.34 15.03 -26.03
C LEU A 69 -14.73 16.10 -26.95
N ALA A 70 -15.50 16.67 -27.88
CA ALA A 70 -14.98 17.67 -28.81
C ALA A 70 -14.61 18.96 -28.05
N LEU A 71 -15.42 19.38 -27.09
CA LEU A 71 -15.13 20.54 -26.24
C LEU A 71 -13.91 20.29 -25.34
N LEU A 72 -13.77 19.08 -24.79
CA LEU A 72 -12.58 18.66 -24.03
C LEU A 72 -11.30 18.81 -24.87
N PHE A 73 -11.30 18.24 -26.08
CA PHE A 73 -10.14 18.31 -26.97
C PHE A 73 -9.88 19.73 -27.48
N ALA A 74 -10.91 20.55 -27.67
CA ALA A 74 -10.74 21.96 -28.03
C ALA A 74 -10.02 22.74 -26.92
N GLN A 75 -10.40 22.53 -25.65
CA GLN A 75 -9.69 23.16 -24.53
C GLN A 75 -8.27 22.63 -24.38
N LEU A 76 -8.06 21.33 -24.60
CA LEU A 76 -6.73 20.73 -24.56
C LEU A 76 -5.84 21.26 -25.69
N GLY A 77 -6.40 21.48 -26.88
CA GLY A 77 -5.72 22.09 -28.02
C GLY A 77 -5.31 23.52 -27.74
N ASN A 78 -6.22 24.34 -27.18
CA ASN A 78 -5.90 25.71 -26.80
C ASN A 78 -4.80 25.78 -25.72
N LEU A 79 -4.82 24.86 -24.75
CA LEU A 79 -3.77 24.76 -23.74
C LEU A 79 -2.44 24.29 -24.35
N ALA A 80 -2.47 23.36 -25.30
CA ALA A 80 -1.28 22.86 -25.98
C ALA A 80 -0.62 23.92 -26.86
N ASP A 81 -1.41 24.71 -27.60
CA ASP A 81 -0.91 25.85 -28.38
C ASP A 81 -0.33 26.92 -27.45
N HIS A 82 -1.02 27.23 -26.35
CA HIS A 82 -0.49 28.17 -25.36
C HIS A 82 0.82 27.67 -24.70
N TYR A 83 0.93 26.37 -24.41
CA TYR A 83 2.18 25.78 -23.90
C TYR A 83 3.29 25.77 -24.96
N ARG A 84 2.93 25.58 -26.24
CA ARG A 84 3.86 25.61 -27.38
C ARG A 84 4.39 27.01 -27.66
N ASP A 85 3.63 28.05 -27.36
CA ASP A 85 4.03 29.45 -27.55
C ASP A 85 4.60 30.09 -26.28
N ALA A 86 4.41 29.48 -25.12
CA ALA A 86 4.89 29.99 -23.83
C ALA A 86 6.42 30.09 -23.76
N GLU A 87 6.93 31.08 -23.01
CA GLU A 87 8.35 31.24 -22.70
C GLU A 87 8.92 29.99 -21.98
N PRO A 88 10.19 29.62 -22.21
CA PRO A 88 10.79 28.41 -21.64
C PRO A 88 10.72 28.34 -20.11
N LEU A 89 10.77 29.48 -19.41
CA LEU A 89 10.63 29.55 -17.95
C LEU A 89 9.22 29.15 -17.47
N GLN A 90 8.19 29.58 -18.21
CA GLN A 90 6.79 29.30 -17.88
C GLN A 90 6.45 27.83 -18.12
N ARG A 91 7.01 27.23 -19.18
CA ARG A 91 6.90 25.78 -19.43
C ARG A 91 7.51 24.95 -18.31
N LEU A 92 8.67 25.38 -17.79
CA LEU A 92 9.38 24.68 -16.73
C LEU A 92 8.64 24.76 -15.39
N ALA A 93 8.04 25.93 -15.09
CA ALA A 93 7.17 26.11 -13.92
C ALA A 93 5.93 25.21 -14.00
N PHE A 94 5.19 25.25 -15.12
CA PHE A 94 4.02 24.40 -15.35
C PHE A 94 4.36 22.90 -15.22
N GLY A 95 5.45 22.47 -15.84
CA GLY A 95 5.92 21.09 -15.76
C GLY A 95 6.38 20.69 -14.35
N ARG A 96 6.82 21.62 -13.51
CA ARG A 96 7.17 21.35 -12.11
C ARG A 96 5.91 21.24 -11.25
N ASP A 97 4.95 22.13 -11.44
CA ASP A 97 3.71 22.14 -10.67
C ASP A 97 2.84 20.91 -10.96
N LEU A 98 2.81 20.44 -12.22
CA LEU A 98 2.16 19.16 -12.57
C LEU A 98 2.82 17.98 -11.86
N LYS A 99 4.16 17.90 -11.87
CA LYS A 99 4.89 16.81 -11.22
C LYS A 99 4.69 16.83 -9.71
N ALA A 100 4.74 18.02 -9.11
CA ALA A 100 4.51 18.21 -7.69
C ALA A 100 3.08 17.80 -7.30
N GLY A 101 2.07 18.28 -8.03
CA GLY A 101 0.68 17.90 -7.82
C GLY A 101 0.45 16.39 -7.97
N PHE A 102 1.04 15.78 -8.99
CA PHE A 102 0.99 14.33 -9.19
C PHE A 102 1.61 13.56 -8.03
N LEU A 103 2.81 13.95 -7.59
CA LEU A 103 3.50 13.30 -6.46
C LEU A 103 2.74 13.47 -5.14
N ILE A 104 2.19 14.66 -4.88
CA ILE A 104 1.39 14.92 -3.67
C ILE A 104 0.12 14.07 -3.70
N ALA A 105 -0.62 14.07 -4.82
CA ALA A 105 -1.86 13.31 -4.94
C ALA A 105 -1.60 11.80 -4.83
N ALA A 106 -0.59 11.29 -5.55
CA ALA A 106 -0.21 9.88 -5.48
C ALA A 106 0.27 9.50 -4.08
N GLY A 107 1.17 10.30 -3.48
CA GLY A 107 1.68 10.07 -2.13
C GLY A 107 0.59 10.08 -1.06
N ALA A 108 -0.33 11.05 -1.12
CA ALA A 108 -1.47 11.13 -0.20
C ALA A 108 -2.40 9.92 -0.35
N LEU A 109 -2.72 9.51 -1.58
CA LEU A 109 -3.58 8.35 -1.81
C LEU A 109 -2.94 7.06 -1.31
N VAL A 110 -1.62 6.91 -1.52
CA VAL A 110 -0.83 5.81 -0.97
C VAL A 110 -0.88 5.81 0.55
N LEU A 111 -0.58 6.94 1.20
CA LEU A 111 -0.60 7.08 2.66
C LEU A 111 -1.98 6.74 3.27
N ILE A 112 -3.07 7.19 2.64
CA ILE A 112 -4.44 6.94 3.11
C ILE A 112 -4.80 5.45 3.10
N ARG A 113 -4.32 4.71 2.10
CA ARG A 113 -4.72 3.31 1.87
C ARG A 113 -3.72 2.29 2.41
N LEU A 114 -2.47 2.70 2.63
CA LEU A 114 -1.42 1.90 3.25
C LEU A 114 -1.85 1.16 4.53
N PRO A 115 -2.53 1.78 5.52
CA PRO A 115 -2.93 1.07 6.74
C PRO A 115 -3.97 -0.03 6.50
N GLY A 116 -4.87 0.14 5.54
CA GLY A 116 -5.87 -0.88 5.19
C GLY A 116 -5.24 -2.08 4.48
N PHE A 117 -4.23 -1.82 3.65
CA PHE A 117 -3.42 -2.85 3.00
C PHE A 117 -2.61 -3.65 4.04
N LEU A 118 -1.92 -2.97 4.96
CA LEU A 118 -1.16 -3.61 6.04
C LEU A 118 -2.05 -4.48 6.94
N ARG A 119 -3.28 -4.03 7.26
CA ARG A 119 -4.24 -4.83 8.02
C ARG A 119 -4.72 -6.08 7.27
N ARG A 120 -4.98 -5.98 5.95
CA ARG A 120 -5.37 -7.15 5.14
C ARG A 120 -4.24 -8.17 5.03
N LEU A 121 -2.99 -7.70 4.92
CA LEU A 121 -1.82 -8.56 4.90
C LEU A 121 -1.63 -9.29 6.22
N GLY A 122 -1.68 -8.57 7.35
CA GLY A 122 -1.60 -9.19 8.67
C GLY A 122 -2.61 -10.31 8.84
N ARG A 123 -3.86 -10.08 8.44
CA ARG A 123 -4.92 -11.10 8.52
C ARG A 123 -4.69 -12.31 7.60
N LYS A 124 -4.28 -12.11 6.35
CA LYS A 124 -4.01 -13.20 5.40
C LYS A 124 -2.78 -14.04 5.80
N LEU A 125 -1.81 -13.45 6.50
CA LEU A 125 -0.65 -14.17 7.04
C LEU A 125 -1.04 -15.02 8.25
N ASP A 126 -1.87 -14.49 9.16
CA ASP A 126 -2.40 -15.24 10.31
C ASP A 126 -3.26 -16.44 9.87
N GLU A 127 -4.18 -16.23 8.91
CA GLU A 127 -5.11 -17.25 8.37
C GLU A 127 -4.43 -18.44 7.67
N LYS A 128 -3.14 -18.32 7.38
CA LYS A 128 -2.36 -19.37 6.73
C LYS A 128 -1.49 -20.15 7.71
N GLY A 129 -1.04 -19.53 8.80
CA GLY A 129 -0.36 -20.24 9.88
C GLY A 129 -1.27 -21.27 10.57
N ASP A 130 -2.54 -20.94 10.76
CA ASP A 130 -3.53 -21.78 11.46
C ASP A 130 -4.01 -23.00 10.64
N ARG A 131 -3.65 -23.09 9.35
CA ARG A 131 -4.12 -24.15 8.44
C ARG A 131 -3.09 -25.26 8.21
N ASP A 132 -1.87 -25.05 8.70
CA ASP A 132 -0.74 -25.98 8.59
C ASP A 132 -0.38 -26.63 9.96
N ASP A 133 -1.15 -26.33 11.03
CA ASP A 133 -1.16 -27.04 12.33
C ASP A 133 -2.23 -28.16 12.36
#